data_AF-A0A846AH67-F1
#
_entry.id   AF-A0A846AH67-F1
#
_cell.length_a   1.000
_cell.length_b   1.000
_cell.length_c   1.000
_cell.angle_alpha   90.00
_cell.angle_beta   90.00
_cell.angle_gamma   90.00
#
_symmetry.space_group_name_H-M   'P 1'
#
loop_
_entity.id
_entity.type
_entity.pdbx_description
1 polymer ?
#
loop_
_entity_poly.entity_id
_entity_poly.type
_entity_poly.pdbx_seq_one_letter_code
_entity_poly.pdbx_strand_id
1 'polypeptide(L)' 'MTKKLPEFKNPELLKQALTHRSFLNENSGEEDNESLEFLGDAVLGFLVGELLYRRYKEEYDLKPKELT' A
#
# COMPACT_ATOMS: atom_id res chain seq x y z
N MET A 1 5.38 20.74 -10.20
CA MET A 1 6.16 20.58 -8.96
C MET A 1 6.38 19.10 -8.72
N THR A 2 7.62 18.62 -8.77
CA THR A 2 7.95 17.22 -8.49
C THR A 2 7.90 17.01 -6.97
N LYS A 3 6.89 16.28 -6.50
CA LYS A 3 6.77 15.91 -5.09
C LYS A 3 7.87 14.88 -4.81
N LYS A 4 8.86 15.24 -3.97
CA LYS A 4 9.95 14.34 -3.59
C LYS A 4 9.40 13.28 -2.62
N LEU A 5 9.79 12.02 -2.82
CA LEU A 5 9.49 10.96 -1.86
C LEU A 5 10.18 11.25 -0.51
N PRO A 6 9.57 10.86 0.62
CA PRO A 6 10.24 10.92 1.91
C PRO A 6 11.49 10.03 1.90
N GLU A 7 12.45 10.35 2.77
CA GLU A 7 13.64 9.53 2.94
C GLU A 7 13.26 8.19 3.61
N PHE A 8 13.70 7.08 3.01
CA PHE A 8 13.49 5.75 3.56
C PHE A 8 14.51 5.51 4.67
N LYS A 9 14.02 5.24 5.89
CA LYS A 9 14.89 4.89 7.02
C LYS A 9 15.72 3.63 6.76
N ASN A 10 15.17 2.70 5.97
CA ASN A 10 15.88 1.52 5.50
C ASN A 10 15.82 1.50 3.96
N PRO A 11 16.93 1.76 3.25
CA PRO A 11 16.96 1.76 1.79
C PRO A 11 16.69 0.38 1.18
N GLU A 12 16.94 -0.71 1.90
CA GLU A 12 16.67 -2.07 1.42
C GLU A 12 15.18 -2.32 1.21
N LEU A 13 14.30 -1.67 1.99
CA LEU A 13 12.85 -1.78 1.78
C LEU A 13 12.42 -1.13 0.46
N LEU A 14 13.05 -0.03 0.06
CA LEU A 14 12.79 0.59 -1.24
C LEU A 14 13.30 -0.31 -2.37
N LYS A 15 14.48 -0.91 -2.19
CA LYS A 15 15.04 -1.87 -3.14
C LYS A 15 14.10 -3.07 -3.32
N GLN A 16 13.70 -3.72 -2.23
CA GLN A 16 12.77 -4.84 -2.23
C GLN A 16 11.44 -4.48 -2.89
N ALA A 17 10.85 -3.32 -2.56
CA ALA A 17 9.59 -2.86 -3.15
C ALA A 17 9.67 -2.68 -4.69
N LEU A 18 10.87 -2.48 -5.23
CA LEU A 18 11.13 -2.32 -6.66
C LEU A 18 11.67 -3.61 -7.31
N THR A 19 11.83 -4.70 -6.56
CA THR A 19 12.31 -5.99 -7.06
C THR A 19 11.13 -6.91 -7.36
N HIS A 20 10.79 -7.05 -8.64
CA HIS A 20 9.77 -8.00 -9.08
C HIS A 20 10.31 -9.44 -9.08
N ARG A 21 9.46 -10.44 -8.79
CA ARG A 21 9.89 -11.85 -8.72
C ARG A 21 10.58 -12.36 -10.00
N SER A 22 10.21 -11.85 -11.17
CA SER A 22 10.86 -12.25 -12.43
C SER A 22 12.37 -11.96 -12.43
N PHE A 23 12.82 -10.92 -11.72
CA PHE A 23 14.23 -10.58 -11.59
C PHE A 23 15.00 -11.59 -10.73
N LEU A 24 14.36 -12.11 -9.68
CA LEU A 24 14.96 -13.11 -8.79
C LEU A 24 15.14 -14.49 -9.43
N ASN A 25 14.29 -14.81 -10.40
CA ASN A 25 14.41 -16.07 -11.16
C ASN A 25 15.77 -16.16 -11.88
N GLU A 26 16.41 -15.03 -12.16
CA GLU A 26 17.72 -14.94 -12.81
C GLU A 26 18.85 -14.51 -11.85
N ASN A 27 18.52 -13.92 -10.69
CA ASN A 27 19.46 -13.36 -9.72
C ASN A 27 19.11 -13.84 -8.31
N SER A 28 19.86 -14.82 -7.79
CA SER A 28 19.62 -15.40 -6.46
C SER A 28 20.07 -14.46 -5.34
N GLY A 29 19.30 -14.41 -4.24
CA GLY A 29 19.76 -13.83 -2.95
C GLY A 29 19.05 -12.57 -2.47
N GLU A 30 18.02 -12.08 -3.16
CA GLU A 30 17.21 -10.93 -2.74
C GLU A 30 15.75 -11.34 -2.48
N GLU A 31 15.02 -10.55 -1.67
CA GLU A 31 13.57 -10.71 -1.50
C GLU A 31 12.82 -9.95 -2.60
N ASP A 32 11.68 -10.49 -3.05
CA ASP A 32 10.81 -9.79 -4.01
C ASP A 32 9.81 -8.89 -3.28
N ASN A 33 9.06 -8.15 -4.08
CA ASN A 33 8.08 -7.19 -3.64
C ASN A 33 6.76 -7.81 -3.17
N GLU A 34 6.51 -9.13 -3.27
CA GLU A 34 5.17 -9.70 -3.03
C GLU A 34 4.65 -9.45 -1.62
N SER A 35 5.51 -9.64 -0.62
CA SER A 35 5.11 -9.44 0.78
C SER A 35 4.77 -7.97 1.05
N LEU A 36 5.52 -7.05 0.43
CA LEU A 36 5.25 -5.61 0.52
C LEU A 36 4.02 -5.20 -0.29
N GLU A 37 3.76 -5.85 -1.43
CA GLU A 37 2.57 -5.65 -2.26
C GLU A 37 1.31 -6.05 -1.49
N PHE A 38 1.30 -7.25 -0.91
CA PHE A 38 0.19 -7.74 -0.10
C PHE A 38 -0.12 -6.81 1.08
N LEU A 39 0.93 -6.38 1.81
CA LEU A 39 0.77 -5.41 2.89
C LEU A 39 0.27 -4.05 2.38
N GLY A 40 0.82 -3.58 1.26
CA GLY A 40 0.45 -2.32 0.64
C GLY A 40 -1.02 -2.29 0.23
N ASP A 41 -1.53 -3.37 -0.35
CA ASP A 41 -2.94 -3.50 -0.74
C ASP A 41 -3.87 -3.39 0.48
N ALA A 42 -3.56 -4.11 1.56
CA ALA A 42 -4.33 -4.04 2.80
C ALA A 42 -4.35 -2.62 3.41
N VAL A 43 -3.20 -1.93 3.43
CA VAL A 43 -3.08 -0.56 3.94
C VAL A 43 -3.87 0.43 3.07
N LEU A 44 -3.76 0.32 1.75
CA LEU A 44 -4.50 1.17 0.82
C LEU A 44 -6.00 0.93 0.92
N GLY A 45 -6.44 -0.32 0.97
CA GLY A 45 -7.84 -0.70 1.16
C GLY A 45 -8.42 -0.10 2.44
N PHE A 46 -7.68 -0.18 3.56
CA PHE A 46 -8.08 0.43 4.82
C PHE A 46 -8.21 1.95 4.72
N LEU A 47 -7.17 2.65 4.20
CA LEU A 47 -7.17 4.11 4.12
C LEU A 47 -8.26 4.64 3.18
N VAL A 48 -8.46 3.98 2.04
CA VAL A 48 -9.51 4.35 1.08
C VAL A 48 -10.89 4.08 1.69
N GLY A 49 -11.08 2.93 2.34
CA GLY A 49 -12.31 2.60 3.05
C GLY A 49 -12.63 3.63 4.14
N GLU A 50 -11.65 4.01 4.95
CA GLU A 50 -11.79 5.05 5.97
C GLU A 50 -12.13 6.41 5.35
N LEU A 51 -11.44 6.80 4.27
CA LEU A 51 -11.68 8.07 3.58
C LEU A 51 -13.10 8.16 3.04
N LEU A 52 -13.57 7.10 2.37
CA LEU A 52 -14.93 7.03 1.82
C LEU A 52 -15.96 7.04 2.95
N TYR A 53 -15.74 6.26 4.01
CA TYR A 53 -16.62 6.24 5.17
C TYR A 53 -16.74 7.64 5.78
N ARG A 54 -15.63 8.32 6.07
CA ARG A 54 -15.64 9.68 6.64
C ARG A 54 -16.33 10.68 5.72
N ARG A 55 -16.09 10.60 4.41
CA ARG A 55 -16.67 11.52 3.43
C ARG A 55 -18.19 11.38 3.32
N TYR A 56 -18.69 10.14 3.33
CA TYR A 56 -20.10 9.88 3.05
C TYR A 56 -20.96 9.65 4.30
N LYS A 57 -20.34 9.46 5.46
CA LYS A 57 -21.05 9.37 6.75
C LYS A 57 -21.95 10.59 7.01
N GLU A 58 -21.46 11.79 6.73
CA GLU A 58 -22.22 13.03 6.95
C GLU A 58 -23.23 13.30 5.83
N GLU A 59 -22.90 12.93 4.58
CA GLU A 59 -23.74 13.19 3.41
C GLU A 59 -24.99 12.28 3.36
N TYR A 60 -24.91 11.07 3.93
CA TYR A 60 -25.96 10.05 3.80
C TYR A 60 -26.48 9.49 5.13
N ASP A 61 -26.12 10.06 6.29
CA ASP A 61 -26.46 9.55 7.64
C ASP A 61 -26.17 8.04 7.81
N LEU A 62 -25.08 7.57 7.18
CA LEU A 62 -24.79 6.14 7.07
C LEU A 62 -24.56 5.55 8.46
N LYS A 63 -25.36 4.53 8.80
CA LYS A 63 -25.15 3.77 10.03
C LYS A 63 -24.03 2.75 9.79
N PRO A 64 -23.23 2.42 10.82
CA PRO A 64 -22.07 1.52 10.68
C PRO A 64 -22.32 0.15 10.05
N LYS A 65 -23.58 -0.27 9.87
CA LYS A 65 -23.97 -1.58 9.33
C LYS A 65 -24.28 -1.57 7.83
N GLU A 66 -24.22 -0.42 7.18
CA GLU A 66 -24.66 -0.23 5.79
C GLU A 66 -23.51 -0.22 4.77
N LEU A 67 -22.25 -0.38 5.23
CA LEU A 67 -21.04 -0.38 4.40
C LEU A 67 -20.24 -1.70 4.43
N THR A 68 -20.78 -2.76 5.04
CA THR A 68 -20.18 -4.10 5.12
C THR A 68 -21.15 -5.13 4.61
#